data_AF-A0A368GEX6-F1
#
_entry.id   AF-A0A368GEX6-F1
#
_cell.length_a   1.000
_cell.length_b   1.000
_cell.length_c   1.000
_cell.angle_alpha   90.00
_cell.angle_beta   90.00
_cell.angle_gamma   90.00
#
_symmetry.space_group_name_H-M   'P 1'
#
loop_
_entity.id
_entity.type
_entity.pdbx_description
1 polymer ?
#
loop_
_entity_poly.entity_id
_entity_poly.type
_entity_poly.pdbx_seq_one_letter_code
_entity_poly.pdbx_strand_id
1 'polypeptide(L)'
;LILIDFQFRFGTSWDHFCLFIGLICAILSGISQPVLALVSGRVTNVLLVYPPNSKEFRNKAYENVYIFLGIGVFIFITNFIQFMCFHSCCTRIIAKMRHEYVRAILRQNAGWFDKNHSGMLTTKLNDNMERIREGIGDKLGLLLRGCAMFIASVIIAFIYEWRLALMMLGVAPSTCLIMSFMARVSSRRIATCARFPQRRYCVLQKMTSTTMKELAGVGKAGSIAEESLMGVRTVQAFNGQQEMVDRWEDIDLC
;
A
#
# COMPACT_ATOMS: atom_id res chain seq x y z
N LEU A 1 -14.53 11.91 -1.34
CA LEU A 1 -15.64 12.31 -0.45
C LEU A 1 -16.97 11.65 -0.83
N ILE A 2 -17.45 11.76 -2.07
CA ILE A 2 -18.75 11.17 -2.49
C ILE A 2 -18.82 9.63 -2.32
N LEU A 3 -17.72 8.90 -2.51
CA LEU A 3 -17.62 7.45 -2.27
C LEU A 3 -17.61 7.10 -0.77
N ILE A 4 -17.06 8.00 0.06
CA ILE A 4 -16.98 7.85 1.52
C ILE A 4 -18.39 8.00 2.10
N ASP A 5 -19.14 9.05 1.71
CA ASP A 5 -20.51 9.26 2.17
C ASP A 5 -21.47 8.10 1.84
N PHE A 6 -21.32 7.49 0.66
CA PHE A 6 -22.16 6.36 0.26
C PHE A 6 -21.85 5.06 1.03
N GLN A 7 -20.58 4.83 1.37
CA GLN A 7 -20.15 3.69 2.18
C GLN A 7 -20.47 3.84 3.68
N PHE A 8 -20.52 5.08 4.19
CA PHE A 8 -20.81 5.38 5.59
C PHE A 8 -22.27 5.29 6.01
N ARG A 9 -23.19 5.15 5.06
CA ARG A 9 -24.62 4.94 5.35
C ARG A 9 -24.92 3.68 6.17
N PHE A 10 -23.98 2.72 6.25
CA PHE A 10 -24.09 1.50 7.06
C PHE A 10 -23.32 1.55 8.41
N GLY A 11 -22.67 2.67 8.73
CA GLY A 11 -21.87 2.84 9.95
C GLY A 11 -22.72 3.08 11.18
N THR A 12 -22.47 2.34 12.26
CA THR A 12 -23.06 2.63 13.59
C THR A 12 -22.39 3.92 14.14
N SER A 13 -23.03 4.63 15.07
CA SER A 13 -22.44 5.86 15.67
C SER A 13 -21.07 5.60 16.32
N TRP A 14 -20.83 4.39 16.84
CA TRP A 14 -19.53 3.94 17.34
C TRP A 14 -18.44 3.84 16.25
N ASP A 15 -18.80 3.40 15.04
CA ASP A 15 -17.85 3.29 13.92
C ASP A 15 -17.38 4.69 13.48
N HIS A 16 -18.29 5.66 13.47
CA HIS A 16 -17.97 7.07 13.19
C HIS A 16 -17.02 7.67 14.22
N PHE A 17 -17.23 7.37 15.50
CA PHE A 17 -16.33 7.83 16.57
C PHE A 17 -14.93 7.24 16.44
N CYS A 18 -14.80 5.92 16.19
CA CYS A 18 -13.51 5.28 15.97
C CYS A 18 -12.78 5.84 14.75
N LEU A 19 -13.50 6.18 13.67
CA LEU A 19 -12.90 6.81 12.49
C LEU A 19 -12.45 8.23 12.74
N PHE A 20 -13.19 9.01 13.52
CA PHE A 20 -12.79 10.36 13.90
C PHE A 20 -11.49 10.34 14.71
N ILE A 21 -11.37 9.42 15.68
CA ILE A 21 -10.12 9.19 16.42
C ILE A 21 -8.99 8.76 15.47
N GLY A 22 -9.26 7.81 14.58
CA GLY A 22 -8.30 7.35 13.57
C GLY A 22 -7.78 8.49 12.68
N LEU A 23 -8.66 9.41 12.27
CA LEU A 23 -8.33 10.60 11.48
C LEU A 23 -7.37 11.54 12.24
N ILE A 24 -7.69 11.85 13.50
CA ILE A 24 -6.85 12.71 14.34
C ILE A 24 -5.47 12.08 14.53
N CYS A 25 -5.41 10.78 14.85
CA CYS A 25 -4.16 10.05 14.97
C CYS A 25 -3.37 10.04 13.65
N ALA A 26 -4.03 9.89 12.50
CA ALA A 26 -3.37 9.94 11.20
C ALA A 26 -2.69 11.30 10.94
N ILE A 27 -3.35 12.40 11.30
CA ILE A 27 -2.82 13.76 11.16
C ILE A 27 -1.63 13.95 12.10
N LEU A 28 -1.75 13.57 13.37
CA LEU A 28 -0.67 13.66 14.36
C LEU A 28 0.56 12.84 13.94
N SER A 29 0.36 11.62 13.45
CA SER A 29 1.43 10.75 12.94
C SER A 29 2.10 11.35 11.69
N GLY A 30 1.32 12.00 10.81
CA GLY A 30 1.83 12.69 9.63
C GLY A 30 2.71 13.88 9.97
N ILE A 31 2.27 14.74 10.90
CA ILE A 31 3.04 15.92 11.38
C ILE A 31 4.30 15.49 12.14
N SER A 32 4.26 14.36 12.84
CA SER A 32 5.40 13.88 13.63
C SER A 32 6.63 13.55 12.76
N GLN A 33 6.45 13.18 11.48
CA GLN A 33 7.56 12.86 10.58
C GLN A 33 8.50 14.05 10.30
N PRO A 34 8.01 15.22 9.83
CA PRO A 34 8.87 16.39 9.66
C PRO A 34 9.37 16.96 11.00
N VAL A 35 8.60 16.84 12.09
CA VAL A 35 9.06 17.24 13.44
C VAL A 35 10.29 16.43 13.87
N LEU A 36 10.29 15.12 13.61
CA LEU A 36 11.44 14.26 13.91
C LEU A 36 12.70 14.71 13.16
N ALA A 37 12.57 15.14 11.90
CA ALA A 37 13.68 15.67 11.11
C ALA A 37 14.27 16.96 11.73
N LEU A 38 13.41 17.86 12.25
CA LEU A 38 13.87 19.07 12.95
C LEU A 38 14.63 18.77 14.24
N VAL A 39 14.14 17.81 15.04
CA VAL A 39 14.81 17.41 16.28
C VAL A 39 16.16 16.77 15.98
N SER A 40 16.23 15.95 14.93
CA SER A 40 17.52 15.42 14.43
C SER A 40 18.49 16.54 14.05
N GLY A 41 18.02 17.57 13.35
CA GLY A 41 18.85 18.75 13.04
C GLY A 41 19.37 19.49 14.28
N ARG A 42 18.58 19.56 15.37
CA ARG A 42 19.03 20.13 16.66
C ARG A 42 20.13 19.29 17.31
N VAL A 43 20.03 17.96 17.23
CA VAL A 43 21.08 17.06 17.72
C VAL A 43 22.37 17.31 16.95
N THR A 44 22.32 17.38 15.62
CA THR A 44 23.49 17.69 14.79
C THR A 44 24.11 19.05 15.17
N ASN A 45 23.30 20.07 15.43
CA ASN A 45 23.81 21.38 15.84
C ASN A 45 24.57 21.31 17.19
N VAL A 46 24.07 20.55 18.16
CA VAL A 46 24.77 20.35 19.45
C VAL A 46 26.10 19.61 19.26
N LEU A 47 26.18 18.65 18.33
CA LEU A 47 27.41 17.94 17.99
C LEU A 47 28.47 18.82 17.33
N LEU A 48 28.06 19.87 16.60
CA LEU A 48 28.96 20.75 15.85
C LEU A 48 29.45 21.95 16.67
N VAL A 49 28.60 22.49 17.56
CA VAL A 49 28.89 23.74 18.28
C VAL A 49 29.70 23.52 19.55
N TYR A 50 29.52 22.39 20.23
CA TYR A 50 30.12 22.16 21.54
C TYR A 50 31.27 21.14 21.49
N PRO A 51 32.41 21.41 22.15
CA PRO A 51 33.52 20.47 22.22
C PRO A 51 33.15 19.24 23.06
N PRO A 52 33.65 18.03 22.70
CA PRO A 52 33.18 16.75 23.26
C PRO A 52 33.44 16.56 24.76
N ASN A 53 34.30 17.37 25.37
CA ASN A 53 34.72 17.21 26.77
C ASN A 53 34.04 18.19 27.75
N SER A 54 33.09 19.00 27.29
CA SER A 54 32.36 19.93 28.17
C SER A 54 31.19 19.23 28.89
N LYS A 55 30.96 19.58 30.17
CA LYS A 55 29.77 19.13 30.92
C LYS A 55 28.47 19.65 30.28
N GLU A 56 28.51 20.82 29.63
CA GLU A 56 27.36 21.42 28.96
C GLU A 56 26.92 20.60 27.73
N PHE A 57 27.89 20.04 27.00
CA PHE A 57 27.63 19.14 25.88
C PHE A 57 26.82 17.92 26.32
N ARG A 58 27.25 17.27 27.42
CA ARG A 58 26.54 16.11 27.99
C ARG A 58 25.11 16.45 28.39
N ASN A 59 24.91 17.57 29.09
CA ASN A 59 23.56 17.95 29.55
C ASN A 59 22.62 18.23 28.37
N LYS A 60 23.10 18.93 27.33
CA LYS A 60 22.32 19.20 26.11
C LYS A 60 22.10 17.96 25.26
N ALA A 61 23.06 17.03 25.23
CA ALA A 61 22.88 15.75 24.55
C ALA A 61 21.79 14.91 25.21
N TYR A 62 21.80 14.75 26.55
CA TYR A 62 20.76 14.01 27.27
C TYR A 62 19.37 14.63 27.08
N GLU A 63 19.25 15.95 27.17
CA GLU A 63 17.98 16.67 26.93
C GLU A 63 17.38 16.31 25.56
N ASN A 64 18.19 16.35 24.50
CA ASN A 64 17.72 16.00 23.15
C ASN A 64 17.38 14.51 23.00
N VAL A 65 18.12 13.61 23.65
CA VAL A 65 17.83 12.16 23.64
C VAL A 65 16.48 11.87 24.30
N TYR A 66 16.15 12.52 25.42
CA TYR A 66 14.84 12.36 26.07
C TYR A 66 13.69 12.88 25.19
N ILE A 67 13.88 14.01 24.51
CA ILE A 67 12.90 14.53 23.55
C ILE A 67 12.69 13.54 22.39
N PHE A 68 13.77 12.97 21.86
CA PHE A 68 13.71 11.99 20.77
C PHE A 68 12.98 10.71 21.18
N LEU A 69 13.26 10.22 22.38
CA LEU A 69 12.56 9.06 22.96
C LEU A 69 11.06 9.34 23.13
N GLY A 70 10.70 10.51 23.67
CA GLY A 70 9.31 10.91 23.87
C GLY A 70 8.51 10.97 22.56
N ILE A 71 9.11 11.55 21.51
CA ILE A 71 8.49 11.59 20.17
C ILE A 71 8.37 10.18 19.59
N GLY A 72 9.38 9.32 19.76
CA GLY A 72 9.34 7.93 19.30
C GLY A 72 8.17 7.14 19.90
N VAL A 73 7.99 7.23 21.22
CA VAL A 73 6.88 6.58 21.94
C VAL A 73 5.54 7.15 21.47
N PHE A 74 5.43 8.46 21.31
CA PHE A 74 4.22 9.11 20.82
C PHE A 74 3.83 8.65 19.41
N ILE A 75 4.81 8.57 18.49
CA ILE A 75 4.61 8.07 17.12
C ILE A 75 4.15 6.61 17.15
N PHE A 76 4.76 5.76 17.98
CA PHE A 76 4.40 4.36 18.10
C PHE A 76 2.94 4.20 18.53
N ILE A 77 2.54 4.86 19.62
CA ILE A 77 1.17 4.79 20.14
C ILE A 77 0.16 5.31 19.11
N THR A 78 0.44 6.46 18.50
CA THR A 78 -0.47 7.10 17.53
C THR A 78 -0.66 6.23 16.28
N ASN A 79 0.41 5.64 15.74
CA ASN A 79 0.30 4.74 14.58
C ASN A 79 -0.43 3.45 14.93
N PHE A 80 -0.21 2.90 16.12
CA PHE A 80 -0.89 1.70 16.57
C PHE A 80 -2.41 1.93 16.69
N ILE A 81 -2.82 3.02 17.35
CA ILE A 81 -4.23 3.41 17.49
C ILE A 81 -4.85 3.66 16.12
N GLN A 82 -4.15 4.39 15.24
CA GLN A 82 -4.61 4.65 13.88
C GLN A 82 -4.88 3.34 13.13
N PHE A 83 -3.89 2.44 13.07
CA PHE A 83 -4.02 1.16 12.36
C PHE A 83 -5.17 0.31 12.92
N MET A 84 -5.26 0.18 14.23
CA MET A 84 -6.32 -0.60 14.88
C MET A 84 -7.71 -0.02 14.63
N CYS A 85 -7.88 1.32 14.68
CA CYS A 85 -9.15 1.96 14.42
C CYS A 85 -9.63 1.76 12.98
N PHE A 86 -8.77 2.02 11.98
CA PHE A 86 -9.12 1.85 10.57
C PHE A 86 -9.39 0.38 10.22
N HIS A 87 -8.56 -0.55 10.70
CA HIS A 87 -8.74 -1.98 10.45
C HIS A 87 -10.04 -2.51 11.07
N SER A 88 -10.32 -2.14 12.33
CA SER A 88 -11.55 -2.55 13.02
C SER A 88 -12.81 -2.03 12.33
N CYS A 89 -12.80 -0.75 11.90
CA CYS A 89 -13.93 -0.15 11.18
C CYS A 89 -14.14 -0.84 9.82
N CYS A 90 -13.06 -1.10 9.08
CA CYS A 90 -13.12 -1.78 7.79
C CYS A 90 -13.78 -3.16 7.90
N THR A 91 -13.34 -3.99 8.86
CA THR A 91 -13.91 -5.33 9.09
C THR A 91 -15.40 -5.29 9.43
N ARG A 92 -15.84 -4.33 10.26
CA ARG A 92 -17.26 -4.17 10.62
C ARG A 92 -18.12 -3.75 9.41
N ILE A 93 -17.62 -2.81 8.61
CA ILE A 93 -18.33 -2.33 7.41
C ILE A 93 -18.48 -3.46 6.39
N ILE A 94 -17.42 -4.23 6.14
CA ILE A 94 -17.46 -5.36 5.19
C ILE A 94 -18.44 -6.45 5.65
N ALA A 95 -18.44 -6.76 6.94
CA ALA A 95 -19.37 -7.75 7.50
C ALA A 95 -20.84 -7.33 7.28
N LYS A 96 -21.17 -6.05 7.51
CA LYS A 96 -22.51 -5.49 7.25
C LYS A 96 -22.85 -5.50 5.77
N MET A 97 -21.91 -5.10 4.90
CA MET A 97 -22.10 -5.15 3.45
C MET A 97 -22.39 -6.57 2.96
N ARG A 98 -21.70 -7.58 3.52
CA ARG A 98 -21.94 -8.99 3.19
C ARG A 98 -23.33 -9.44 3.59
N HIS A 99 -23.78 -9.06 4.77
CA HIS A 99 -25.11 -9.40 5.25
C HIS A 99 -26.21 -8.80 4.36
N GLU A 100 -26.14 -7.50 4.05
CA GLU A 100 -27.14 -6.83 3.20
C GLU A 100 -27.10 -7.32 1.75
N TYR A 101 -25.92 -7.63 1.21
CA TYR A 101 -25.80 -8.16 -0.14
C TYR A 101 -26.44 -9.54 -0.28
N VAL A 102 -26.18 -10.46 0.67
CA VAL A 102 -26.82 -11.79 0.68
C VAL A 102 -28.33 -11.66 0.84
N ARG A 103 -28.80 -10.78 1.74
CA ARG A 103 -30.22 -10.49 1.94
C ARG A 103 -30.90 -9.98 0.66
N ALA A 104 -30.21 -9.13 -0.12
CA ALA A 104 -30.72 -8.61 -1.38
C ALA A 104 -30.77 -9.69 -2.48
N ILE A 105 -29.77 -10.57 -2.54
CA ILE A 105 -29.75 -11.69 -3.49
C ILE A 105 -30.89 -12.67 -3.24
N LEU A 106 -31.14 -13.04 -1.97
CA LEU A 106 -32.19 -14.00 -1.63
C LEU A 106 -33.61 -13.50 -1.97
N ARG A 107 -33.78 -12.20 -2.21
CA ARG A 107 -35.05 -11.58 -2.63
C ARG A 107 -35.21 -11.48 -4.15
N GLN A 108 -34.23 -11.91 -4.94
CA GLN A 108 -34.32 -11.88 -6.40
C GLN A 108 -35.22 -13.00 -6.93
N ASN A 109 -35.83 -12.76 -8.10
CA ASN A 109 -36.71 -13.72 -8.75
C ASN A 109 -35.93 -14.87 -9.41
N ALA A 110 -36.60 -15.99 -9.68
CA ALA A 110 -35.99 -17.16 -10.31
C ALA A 110 -35.40 -16.86 -11.70
N GLY A 111 -36.06 -16.01 -12.51
CA GLY A 111 -35.56 -15.64 -13.84
C GLY A 111 -34.25 -14.82 -13.83
N TRP A 112 -33.90 -14.19 -12.70
CA TRP A 112 -32.61 -13.53 -12.51
C TRP A 112 -31.49 -14.53 -12.17
N PHE A 113 -31.83 -15.62 -11.46
CA PHE A 113 -30.91 -16.73 -11.17
C PHE A 113 -30.62 -17.56 -12.41
N ASP A 114 -31.57 -17.75 -13.33
CA ASP A 114 -31.32 -18.46 -14.60
C ASP A 114 -30.29 -17.73 -15.49
N LYS A 115 -30.21 -16.41 -15.39
CA LYS A 115 -29.23 -15.59 -16.13
C LYS A 115 -27.86 -15.52 -15.44
N ASN A 116 -27.80 -15.75 -14.13
CA ASN A 116 -26.58 -15.60 -13.35
C ASN A 116 -26.22 -16.93 -12.66
N HIS A 117 -25.23 -17.63 -13.22
CA HIS A 117 -24.77 -18.91 -12.68
C HIS A 117 -24.34 -18.80 -11.21
N SER A 118 -24.94 -19.61 -10.33
CA SER A 118 -24.83 -19.50 -8.86
C SER A 118 -23.39 -19.42 -8.32
N GLY A 119 -22.45 -20.18 -8.91
CA GLY A 119 -21.03 -20.16 -8.52
C GLY A 119 -20.31 -18.84 -8.84
N MET A 120 -20.68 -18.17 -9.93
CA MET A 120 -20.06 -16.90 -10.35
C MET A 120 -20.43 -15.73 -9.42
N LEU A 121 -21.60 -15.74 -8.78
CA LEU A 121 -21.99 -14.65 -7.89
C LEU A 121 -21.17 -14.63 -6.61
N THR A 122 -20.91 -15.81 -6.02
CA THR A 122 -20.16 -15.92 -4.77
C THR A 122 -18.72 -15.48 -4.96
N THR A 123 -18.08 -15.89 -6.06
CA THR A 123 -16.72 -15.47 -6.41
C THR A 123 -16.67 -13.97 -6.70
N LYS A 124 -17.60 -13.46 -7.52
CA LYS A 124 -17.68 -12.00 -7.79
C LYS A 124 -17.92 -11.19 -6.52
N LEU A 125 -18.72 -11.70 -5.60
CA LEU A 125 -18.96 -11.03 -4.33
C LEU A 125 -17.67 -10.95 -3.50
N ASN A 126 -16.99 -12.08 -3.33
CA ASN A 126 -15.78 -12.15 -2.53
C ASN A 126 -14.68 -11.26 -3.11
N ASP A 127 -14.48 -11.28 -4.44
CA ASP A 127 -13.51 -10.43 -5.13
C ASP A 127 -13.83 -8.94 -4.95
N ASN A 128 -15.09 -8.54 -5.11
CA ASN A 128 -15.49 -7.14 -4.92
C ASN A 128 -15.34 -6.69 -3.46
N MET A 129 -15.64 -7.57 -2.50
CA MET A 129 -15.45 -7.28 -1.07
C MET A 129 -13.98 -7.13 -0.70
N GLU A 130 -13.12 -7.99 -1.23
CA GLU A 130 -11.68 -7.91 -0.97
C GLU A 130 -11.09 -6.62 -1.54
N ARG A 131 -11.44 -6.25 -2.77
CA ARG A 131 -11.03 -4.98 -3.37
C ARG A 131 -11.49 -3.76 -2.56
N ILE A 132 -12.71 -3.81 -2.01
CA ILE A 132 -13.22 -2.76 -1.12
C ILE A 132 -12.44 -2.73 0.19
N ARG A 133 -12.10 -3.90 0.76
CA ARG A 133 -11.30 -4.03 1.98
C ARG A 133 -9.92 -3.41 1.84
N GLU A 134 -9.24 -3.72 0.74
CA GLU A 134 -7.94 -3.15 0.41
C GLU A 134 -8.01 -1.62 0.21
N GLY A 135 -9.09 -1.13 -0.40
CA GLY A 135 -9.27 0.31 -0.62
C GLY A 135 -9.58 1.11 0.65
N ILE A 136 -10.40 0.57 1.55
CA ILE A 136 -10.88 1.27 2.75
C ILE A 136 -9.98 1.07 3.96
N GLY A 137 -9.28 -0.07 4.05
CA GLY A 137 -8.53 -0.51 5.23
C GLY A 137 -7.36 0.39 5.62
N ASP A 138 -6.15 -0.15 5.57
CA ASP A 138 -4.93 0.57 5.97
C ASP A 138 -4.57 1.71 5.00
N LYS A 139 -4.91 1.55 3.71
CA LYS A 139 -4.56 2.49 2.64
C LYS A 139 -5.16 3.88 2.85
N LEU A 140 -6.39 3.98 3.33
CA LEU A 140 -7.03 5.27 3.57
C LEU A 140 -6.29 6.06 4.66
N GLY A 141 -5.92 5.39 5.75
CA GLY A 141 -5.11 5.97 6.83
C GLY A 141 -3.73 6.41 6.34
N LEU A 142 -3.09 5.61 5.48
CA LEU A 142 -1.80 5.94 4.89
C LEU A 142 -1.88 7.16 3.96
N LEU A 143 -2.94 7.26 3.15
CA LEU A 143 -3.16 8.40 2.25
C LEU A 143 -3.35 9.70 3.04
N LEU A 144 -4.18 9.67 4.08
CA LEU A 144 -4.40 10.82 4.96
C LEU A 144 -3.12 11.25 5.69
N ARG A 145 -2.36 10.28 6.21
CA ARG A 145 -1.04 10.53 6.81
C ARG A 145 -0.08 11.17 5.81
N GLY A 146 -0.06 10.70 4.56
CA GLY A 146 0.74 11.25 3.49
C GLY A 146 0.37 12.70 3.17
N CYS A 147 -0.92 13.02 3.07
CA CYS A 147 -1.40 14.39 2.87
C CYS A 147 -1.01 15.30 4.05
N ALA A 148 -1.21 14.86 5.29
CA ALA A 148 -0.84 15.61 6.49
C ALA A 148 0.68 15.85 6.57
N MET A 149 1.48 14.83 6.27
CA MET A 149 2.93 14.93 6.21
C MET A 149 3.40 15.93 5.14
N PHE A 150 2.79 15.91 3.95
CA PHE A 150 3.11 16.84 2.87
C PHE A 150 2.78 18.29 3.25
N ILE A 151 1.58 18.53 3.80
CA ILE A 151 1.18 19.88 4.22
C ILE A 151 2.11 20.36 5.35
N ALA A 152 2.36 19.53 6.36
CA ALA A 152 3.22 19.87 7.47
C ALA A 152 4.67 20.14 7.04
N SER A 153 5.23 19.34 6.14
CA SER A 153 6.60 19.52 5.66
C SER A 153 6.77 20.81 4.85
N VAL A 154 5.79 21.16 4.00
CA VAL A 154 5.79 22.42 3.26
C VAL A 154 5.73 23.62 4.22
N ILE A 155 4.82 23.60 5.19
CA ILE A 155 4.68 24.68 6.18
C ILE A 155 5.99 24.85 6.98
N ILE A 156 6.55 23.75 7.50
CA ILE A 156 7.80 23.78 8.27
C ILE A 156 8.97 24.30 7.43
N ALA A 157 9.07 23.88 6.17
CA ALA A 157 10.12 24.35 5.27
C ALA A 157 10.06 25.87 5.03
N PHE A 158 8.86 26.43 4.84
CA PHE A 158 8.68 27.87 4.67
C PHE A 158 8.97 28.68 5.93
N ILE A 159 8.71 28.12 7.12
CA ILE A 159 8.98 28.80 8.40
C ILE A 159 10.49 28.95 8.65
N TYR A 160 11.29 27.92 8.36
CA TYR A 160 12.72 27.94 8.67
C TYR A 160 13.53 28.79 7.70
N GLU A 161 13.39 28.55 6.39
CA GLU A 161 14.16 29.25 5.36
C GLU A 161 13.38 29.24 4.03
N TRP A 162 12.64 30.33 3.79
CA TRP A 162 11.78 30.45 2.59
C TRP A 162 12.57 30.39 1.27
N ARG A 163 13.86 30.78 1.29
CA ARG A 163 14.72 30.79 0.09
C ARG A 163 15.09 29.38 -0.35
N LEU A 164 15.49 28.52 0.59
CA LEU A 164 15.81 27.11 0.32
C LEU A 164 14.54 26.32 -0.04
N ALA A 165 13.42 26.62 0.62
CA ALA A 165 12.13 25.99 0.34
C ALA A 165 11.65 26.24 -1.09
N LEU A 166 11.71 27.48 -1.58
CA LEU A 166 11.33 27.83 -2.96
C LEU A 166 12.18 27.12 -4.01
N MET A 167 13.49 27.00 -3.77
CA MET A 167 14.38 26.28 -4.67
C MET A 167 14.00 24.79 -4.77
N MET A 168 13.74 24.13 -3.63
CA MET A 168 13.34 22.73 -3.60
C MET A 168 11.95 22.49 -4.21
N LEU A 169 11.02 23.44 -4.01
CA LEU A 169 9.69 23.38 -4.59
C LEU A 169 9.74 23.50 -6.12
N GLY A 170 10.72 24.20 -6.68
CA GLY A 170 10.98 24.23 -8.13
C GLY A 170 11.52 22.91 -8.69
N VAL A 171 12.24 22.11 -7.89
CA VAL A 171 12.75 20.78 -8.28
C VAL A 171 11.67 19.69 -8.15
N ALA A 172 10.71 19.83 -7.23
CA ALA A 172 9.61 18.87 -7.05
C ALA A 172 8.81 18.55 -8.33
N PRO A 173 8.37 19.52 -9.16
CA PRO A 173 7.67 19.20 -10.41
C PRO A 173 8.58 18.53 -11.44
N SER A 174 9.88 18.82 -11.47
CA SER A 174 10.78 18.18 -12.44
C SER A 174 10.97 16.70 -12.12
N THR A 175 11.09 16.33 -10.85
CA THR A 175 11.14 14.92 -10.43
C THR A 175 9.79 14.22 -10.64
N CYS A 176 8.67 14.89 -10.35
CA CYS A 176 7.33 14.37 -10.67
C CYS A 176 7.12 14.17 -12.18
N LEU A 177 7.64 15.06 -13.03
CA LEU A 177 7.55 14.94 -14.48
C LEU A 177 8.38 13.75 -15.00
N ILE A 178 9.62 13.58 -14.52
CA ILE A 178 10.47 12.44 -14.90
C ILE A 178 9.84 11.13 -14.43
N MET A 179 9.32 11.07 -13.18
CA MET A 179 8.64 9.89 -12.66
C MET A 179 7.34 9.60 -13.41
N SER A 180 6.53 10.62 -13.71
CA SER A 180 5.31 10.48 -14.51
C SER A 180 5.60 10.07 -15.94
N PHE A 181 6.72 10.52 -16.51
CA PHE A 181 7.18 10.11 -17.83
C PHE A 181 7.61 8.65 -17.81
N MET A 182 8.40 8.20 -16.83
CA MET A 182 8.77 6.78 -16.69
C MET A 182 7.56 5.89 -16.42
N ALA A 183 6.61 6.32 -15.58
CA ALA A 183 5.37 5.58 -15.30
C ALA A 183 4.47 5.50 -16.54
N ARG A 184 4.26 6.62 -17.27
CA ARG A 184 3.50 6.61 -18.52
C ARG A 184 4.20 5.83 -19.62
N VAL A 185 5.53 5.82 -19.67
CA VAL A 185 6.29 5.00 -20.61
C VAL A 185 6.17 3.52 -20.23
N SER A 186 6.22 3.15 -18.95
CA SER A 186 5.99 1.78 -18.48
C SER A 186 4.56 1.30 -18.82
N SER A 187 3.53 2.11 -18.50
CA SER A 187 2.13 1.76 -18.77
C SER A 187 1.75 1.84 -20.25
N ARG A 188 2.26 2.82 -21.01
CA ARG A 188 1.99 2.92 -22.46
C ARG A 188 2.76 1.87 -23.24
N ARG A 189 3.98 1.49 -22.87
CA ARG A 189 4.73 0.42 -23.57
C ARG A 189 4.07 -0.96 -23.46
N ILE A 190 3.22 -1.20 -22.46
CA ILE A 190 2.36 -2.40 -22.43
C ILE A 190 1.27 -2.35 -23.52
N ALA A 191 0.80 -1.16 -23.92
CA ALA A 191 -0.25 -0.98 -24.94
C ALA A 191 0.28 -0.64 -26.36
N THR A 192 1.43 0.03 -26.50
CA THR A 192 1.99 0.47 -27.81
C THR A 192 3.22 -0.30 -28.29
N CYS A 193 3.91 -1.11 -27.47
CA CYS A 193 5.02 -1.94 -27.98
C CYS A 193 4.59 -3.11 -28.86
N ALA A 194 3.29 -3.37 -29.02
CA ALA A 194 2.78 -4.31 -30.03
C ALA A 194 2.88 -3.79 -31.48
N ARG A 195 3.33 -2.54 -31.73
CA ARG A 195 3.26 -1.95 -33.09
C ARG A 195 4.54 -1.32 -33.66
N PHE A 196 5.61 -1.06 -32.90
CA PHE A 196 6.84 -0.46 -33.47
C PHE A 196 8.14 -0.94 -32.79
N PRO A 197 9.05 -1.64 -33.50
CA PRO A 197 10.37 -1.98 -32.99
C PRO A 197 11.38 -0.92 -33.47
N GLN A 198 11.82 0.00 -32.59
CA GLN A 198 13.04 0.75 -32.84
C GLN A 198 14.06 0.68 -31.68
N ARG A 199 15.30 0.41 -32.10
CA ARG A 199 16.44 -0.19 -31.42
C ARG A 199 17.06 0.57 -30.23
N ARG A 200 16.56 1.75 -29.83
CA ARG A 200 17.32 2.68 -28.98
C ARG A 200 16.92 2.79 -27.51
N TYR A 201 15.89 2.06 -27.06
CA TYR A 201 15.49 1.97 -25.65
C TYR A 201 15.39 0.51 -25.17
N CYS A 202 16.35 -0.33 -25.58
CA CYS A 202 16.33 -1.78 -25.32
C CYS A 202 16.69 -2.16 -23.87
N VAL A 203 17.40 -1.30 -23.14
CA VAL A 203 17.89 -1.63 -21.78
C VAL A 203 16.78 -1.61 -20.72
N LEU A 204 15.80 -0.71 -20.83
CA LEU A 204 14.69 -0.61 -19.87
C LEU A 204 13.57 -1.63 -20.14
N GLN A 205 13.39 -2.03 -21.41
CA GLN A 205 12.37 -2.99 -21.81
C GLN A 205 12.77 -4.42 -21.47
N LYS A 206 14.07 -4.71 -21.36
CA LYS A 206 14.58 -6.00 -20.87
C LYS A 206 14.00 -6.32 -19.49
N MET A 207 14.15 -5.45 -18.49
CA MET A 207 13.68 -5.75 -17.13
C MET A 207 12.19 -6.12 -17.07
N THR A 208 11.30 -5.37 -17.71
CA THR A 208 9.84 -5.66 -17.65
C THR A 208 9.45 -6.87 -18.51
N SER A 209 10.14 -7.12 -19.64
CA SER A 209 9.92 -8.32 -20.45
C SER A 209 10.46 -9.58 -19.80
N THR A 210 11.56 -9.47 -19.04
CA THR A 210 12.09 -10.54 -18.19
C THR A 210 11.06 -10.81 -17.10
N THR A 211 10.62 -9.81 -16.33
CA THR A 211 9.59 -10.01 -15.29
C THR A 211 8.31 -10.66 -15.81
N MET A 212 7.81 -10.28 -16.99
CA MET A 212 6.61 -10.93 -17.56
C MET A 212 6.85 -12.36 -18.05
N LYS A 213 8.04 -12.67 -18.57
CA LYS A 213 8.42 -14.04 -18.95
C LYS A 213 8.63 -14.92 -17.72
N GLU A 214 9.30 -14.40 -16.70
CA GLU A 214 9.44 -15.04 -15.38
C GLU A 214 8.06 -15.32 -14.77
N LEU A 215 7.14 -14.34 -14.76
CA LEU A 215 5.77 -14.55 -14.27
C LEU A 215 5.00 -15.59 -15.07
N ALA A 216 5.21 -15.67 -16.40
CA ALA A 216 4.57 -16.67 -17.24
C ALA A 216 5.13 -18.08 -16.99
N GLY A 217 6.44 -18.21 -16.79
CA GLY A 217 7.09 -19.45 -16.35
C GLY A 217 6.57 -19.91 -14.99
N VAL A 218 6.56 -19.01 -14.00
CA VAL A 218 6.02 -19.25 -12.66
C VAL A 218 4.53 -19.63 -12.70
N GLY A 219 3.73 -18.98 -13.54
CA GLY A 219 2.31 -19.32 -13.70
C GLY A 219 2.09 -20.72 -14.29
N LYS A 220 2.89 -21.11 -15.28
CA LYS A 220 2.81 -22.44 -15.90
C LYS A 220 3.31 -23.53 -14.93
N ALA A 221 4.42 -23.29 -14.23
CA ALA A 221 4.92 -24.16 -13.17
C ALA A 221 3.89 -24.33 -12.03
N GLY A 222 3.21 -23.24 -11.64
CA GLY A 222 2.12 -23.26 -10.66
C GLY A 222 0.94 -24.13 -11.10
N SER A 223 0.50 -24.03 -12.36
CA SER A 223 -0.62 -24.83 -12.87
C SER A 223 -0.34 -26.34 -12.86
N ILE A 224 0.89 -26.77 -13.17
CA ILE A 224 1.28 -28.19 -13.17
C ILE A 224 1.39 -28.71 -11.73
N ALA A 225 1.94 -27.91 -10.82
CA ALA A 225 1.97 -28.25 -9.40
C ALA A 225 0.55 -28.38 -8.82
N GLU A 226 -0.35 -27.47 -9.17
CA GLU A 226 -1.75 -27.52 -8.74
C GLU A 226 -2.48 -28.75 -9.29
N GLU A 227 -2.31 -29.07 -10.58
CA GLU A 227 -2.87 -30.27 -11.22
C GLU A 227 -2.37 -31.55 -10.54
N SER A 228 -1.06 -31.61 -10.23
CA SER A 228 -0.43 -32.75 -9.56
C SER A 228 -0.93 -32.94 -8.12
N LEU A 229 -1.13 -31.84 -7.38
CA LEU A 229 -1.62 -31.86 -6.00
C LEU A 229 -3.11 -32.20 -5.92
N MET A 230 -3.93 -31.59 -6.78
CA MET A 230 -5.38 -31.86 -6.85
C MET A 230 -5.66 -33.29 -7.32
N GLY A 231 -4.81 -33.82 -8.21
CA GLY A 231 -4.88 -35.16 -8.77
C GLY A 231 -4.03 -36.22 -8.06
N VAL A 232 -3.52 -35.98 -6.84
CA VAL A 232 -2.46 -36.80 -6.22
C VAL A 232 -2.76 -38.30 -6.20
N ARG A 233 -4.02 -38.69 -5.94
CA ARG A 233 -4.44 -40.10 -5.93
C ARG A 233 -4.39 -40.73 -7.31
N THR A 234 -4.72 -39.97 -8.35
CA THR A 234 -4.67 -40.39 -9.75
C THR A 234 -3.22 -40.50 -10.23
N VAL A 235 -2.39 -39.50 -9.93
CA VAL A 235 -0.95 -39.52 -10.27
C VAL A 235 -0.26 -40.72 -9.61
N GLN A 236 -0.58 -41.01 -8.35
CA GLN A 236 -0.07 -42.19 -7.65
C GLN A 236 -0.61 -43.50 -8.23
N ALA A 237 -1.88 -43.55 -8.63
CA ALA A 237 -2.49 -44.75 -9.22
C ALA A 237 -1.87 -45.13 -10.57
N PHE A 238 -1.42 -44.14 -11.36
CA PHE A 238 -0.75 -44.36 -12.65
C PHE A 238 0.78 -44.34 -12.56
N ASN A 239 1.35 -44.22 -11.35
CA ASN A 239 2.79 -44.10 -11.12
C ASN A 239 3.46 -42.96 -11.93
N GLY A 240 2.72 -41.87 -12.19
CA GLY A 240 3.14 -40.73 -13.03
C GLY A 240 3.93 -39.65 -12.29
N GLN A 241 4.57 -40.00 -11.17
CA GLN A 241 5.26 -39.02 -10.31
C GLN A 241 6.48 -38.42 -11.00
N GLN A 242 7.29 -39.24 -11.68
CA GLN A 242 8.48 -38.73 -12.37
C GLN A 242 8.13 -37.86 -13.58
N GLU A 243 7.08 -38.22 -14.32
CA GLU A 243 6.62 -37.44 -15.47
C GLU A 243 6.16 -36.02 -15.09
N MET A 244 5.53 -35.85 -13.93
CA MET A 244 5.13 -34.52 -13.44
C MET A 244 6.32 -33.68 -12.94
N VAL A 245 7.36 -34.33 -12.39
CA VAL A 245 8.60 -33.66 -11.97
C VAL A 245 9.39 -33.19 -13.19
N ASP A 246 9.57 -34.05 -14.19
CA ASP A 246 10.27 -33.70 -15.43
C ASP A 246 9.58 -32.52 -16.14
N ARG A 247 8.24 -32.52 -16.16
CA ARG A 247 7.44 -31.44 -16.75
C ARG A 247 7.55 -30.10 -16.01
N TRP A 248 7.91 -30.13 -14.73
CA TRP A 248 8.13 -28.95 -13.90
C TRP A 248 9.55 -28.41 -14.11
N GLU A 249 10.56 -29.28 -14.15
CA GLU A 249 11.96 -28.92 -14.42
C GLU A 249 12.16 -28.33 -15.82
N ASP A 250 11.44 -28.82 -16.83
CA ASP A 250 11.45 -28.29 -18.20
C ASP A 250 11.01 -26.81 -18.30
N ILE A 251 10.27 -26.29 -17.31
CA ILE A 251 9.81 -24.90 -17.28
C ILE A 251 10.85 -23.97 -16.68
N ASP A 252 11.60 -24.42 -15.68
CA ASP A 252 12.67 -23.63 -15.04
C ASP A 252 13.92 -23.50 -15.94
N LEU A 253 14.07 -24.37 -16.94
CA LEU A 253 15.18 -24.35 -17.91
C LEU A 253 14.98 -23.39 -19.11
N CYS A 254 13.84 -22.69 -19.20
CA CYS A 254 13.43 -21.85 -20.35
C CYS A 254 13.34 -20.35 -20.00
#